data_AF-A0AAN7REL8-F1
#
_entry.id   AF-A0AAN7REL8-F1
#
_cell.length_a   1.000
_cell.length_b   1.000
_cell.length_c   1.000
_cell.angle_alpha   90.00
_cell.angle_beta   90.00
_cell.angle_gamma   90.00
#
_symmetry.space_group_name_H-M   'P 1'
#
loop_
_entity.id
_entity.type
_entity.pdbx_description
1 polymer ?
#
loop_
_entity_poly.entity_id
_entity_poly.type
_entity_poly.pdbx_seq_one_letter_code
_entity_poly.pdbx_strand_id
1 'polypeptide(L)'
;MQSLQDAVTPFQILGGEAQVVQIMLEPQEKVIARPGSMCFMSGSTEMENVYLPENEVGVWQWIFSNNITSIVLRNTGTAVGFVGIAAPSLARILPIDLAVFGGEILCPVSNTVDQRARQVVTGAEGFLRQKLSGQGLAFIVAGGSVVQKNLEAGEVLTVDVTCIAAVTATVNIQIKYNGPIRRVVFGANT
;
A
#
# COMPACT_ATOMS: atom_id res chain seq x y z
N MET A 1 16.26 -19.01 -26.96
CA MET A 1 15.86 -17.82 -26.18
C MET A 1 14.58 -18.17 -25.45
N GLN A 2 14.66 -18.65 -24.21
CA GLN A 2 13.48 -18.84 -23.37
C GLN A 2 13.10 -17.49 -22.79
N SER A 3 11.87 -17.06 -23.02
CA SER A 3 11.31 -15.85 -22.41
C SER A 3 11.35 -16.01 -20.89
N LEU A 4 11.84 -14.98 -20.18
CA LEU A 4 11.60 -14.84 -18.74
C LEU A 4 10.08 -14.84 -18.52
N GLN A 5 9.53 -16.00 -18.17
CA GLN A 5 8.31 -16.04 -17.38
C GLN A 5 8.75 -15.54 -16.01
N ASP A 6 8.36 -14.31 -15.68
CA ASP A 6 8.55 -13.77 -14.34
C ASP A 6 7.98 -14.78 -13.34
N ALA A 7 8.86 -15.42 -12.58
CA ALA A 7 8.48 -16.42 -11.60
C ALA A 7 7.62 -15.72 -10.55
N VAL A 8 6.33 -16.02 -10.50
CA VAL A 8 5.44 -15.48 -9.48
C VAL A 8 5.87 -16.08 -8.15
N THR A 9 6.35 -15.23 -7.24
CA THR A 9 6.75 -15.61 -5.89
C THR A 9 5.59 -16.32 -5.18
N PRO A 10 5.73 -17.61 -4.81
CA PRO A 10 4.64 -18.34 -4.17
C PRO A 10 4.27 -17.72 -2.82
N PHE A 11 2.97 -17.64 -2.52
CA PHE A 11 2.49 -17.10 -1.25
C PHE A 11 1.26 -17.84 -0.74
N GLN A 12 0.98 -17.67 0.56
CA GLN A 12 -0.23 -18.16 1.21
C GLN A 12 -0.78 -17.09 2.15
N ILE A 13 -2.11 -16.89 2.13
CA ILE A 13 -2.79 -16.06 3.12
C ILE A 13 -3.31 -16.95 4.24
N LEU A 14 -2.86 -16.65 5.45
CA LEU A 14 -3.20 -17.33 6.69
C LEU A 14 -4.16 -16.45 7.51
N GLY A 15 -5.03 -17.09 8.30
CA GLY A 15 -5.95 -16.39 9.20
C GLY A 15 -7.29 -16.01 8.57
N GLY A 16 -8.28 -15.74 9.45
CA GLY A 16 -9.63 -15.34 9.09
C GLY A 16 -9.77 -13.81 9.06
N GLU A 17 -10.16 -13.26 10.20
CA GLU A 17 -10.42 -11.82 10.39
C GLU A 17 -9.14 -10.98 10.59
N ALA A 18 -8.06 -11.61 11.07
CA ALA A 18 -6.72 -11.03 11.11
C ALA A 18 -5.82 -11.91 10.25
N GLN A 19 -5.27 -11.33 9.18
CA GLN A 19 -4.56 -12.09 8.15
C GLN A 19 -3.05 -11.86 8.17
N VAL A 20 -2.32 -12.90 7.78
CA VAL A 20 -0.87 -12.88 7.54
C VAL A 20 -0.62 -13.41 6.13
N VAL A 21 0.20 -12.71 5.35
CA VAL A 21 0.71 -13.25 4.10
C VAL A 21 2.07 -13.87 4.35
N GLN A 22 2.18 -15.18 4.10
CA GLN A 22 3.44 -15.88 4.05
C GLN A 22 3.95 -15.90 2.62
N ILE A 23 5.11 -15.32 2.38
CA ILE A 23 5.76 -15.24 1.08
C ILE A 23 6.95 -16.19 1.11
N MET A 24 7.03 -17.07 0.11
CA MET A 24 8.18 -17.96 -0.10
C MET A 24 9.26 -17.20 -0.86
N LEU A 25 10.52 -17.30 -0.43
CA LEU A 25 11.63 -16.59 -1.05
C LEU A 25 12.64 -17.60 -1.59
N GLU A 26 12.88 -17.58 -2.89
CA GLU A 26 13.98 -18.31 -3.52
C GLU A 26 15.33 -17.82 -2.96
N PRO A 27 16.42 -18.61 -3.08
CA PRO A 27 17.75 -18.16 -2.69
C PRO A 27 18.09 -16.80 -3.30
N GLN A 28 18.53 -15.85 -2.45
CA GLN A 28 18.86 -14.47 -2.78
C GLN A 28 17.67 -13.56 -3.16
N GLU A 29 16.44 -14.07 -3.18
CA GLU A 29 15.22 -13.27 -3.38
C GLU A 29 14.97 -12.36 -2.18
N LYS A 30 14.31 -11.22 -2.45
CA LYS A 30 14.00 -10.20 -1.45
C LYS A 30 12.56 -9.73 -1.56
N VAL A 31 11.99 -9.37 -0.42
CA VAL A 31 10.72 -8.65 -0.34
C VAL A 31 10.90 -7.37 0.47
N ILE A 32 10.19 -6.32 0.06
CA ILE A 32 10.16 -5.04 0.77
C ILE A 32 8.87 -4.99 1.58
N ALA A 33 8.98 -4.65 2.86
CA ALA A 33 7.85 -4.57 3.77
C ALA A 33 7.91 -3.32 4.64
N ARG A 34 6.82 -3.07 5.37
CA ARG A 34 6.74 -2.00 6.35
C ARG A 34 7.45 -2.41 7.66
N PRO A 35 8.22 -1.54 8.33
CA PRO A 35 8.74 -1.81 9.66
C PRO A 35 7.60 -2.17 10.62
N GLY A 36 7.81 -3.22 11.42
CA GLY A 36 6.84 -3.71 12.38
C GLY A 36 5.70 -4.56 11.81
N SER A 37 5.62 -4.78 10.49
CA SER A 37 4.61 -5.69 9.90
C SER A 37 5.07 -7.15 9.82
N MET A 38 6.37 -7.43 10.00
CA MET A 38 6.90 -8.81 9.98
C MET A 38 6.56 -9.53 11.28
N CYS A 39 6.03 -10.76 11.18
CA CYS A 39 5.67 -11.59 12.33
C CYS A 39 6.60 -12.78 12.53
N PHE A 40 6.99 -13.44 11.45
CA PHE A 40 7.90 -14.58 11.50
C PHE A 40 8.71 -14.64 10.20
N MET A 41 9.88 -15.26 10.24
CA MET A 41 10.70 -15.54 9.07
C MET A 41 11.49 -16.83 9.27
N SER A 42 11.90 -17.46 8.18
CA SER A 42 12.80 -18.62 8.23
C SER A 42 14.19 -18.22 8.73
N GLY A 43 14.92 -19.17 9.31
CA GLY A 43 16.26 -18.91 9.87
C GLY A 43 17.32 -18.50 8.84
N SER A 44 17.06 -18.69 7.55
CA SER A 44 17.93 -18.24 6.45
C SER A 44 17.57 -16.86 5.91
N THR A 45 16.60 -16.17 6.51
CA THR A 45 16.17 -14.83 6.11
C THR A 45 16.80 -13.78 7.00
N GLU A 46 17.40 -12.77 6.38
CA GLU A 46 17.97 -11.60 7.04
C GLU A 46 17.10 -10.37 6.80
N MET A 47 17.06 -9.48 7.79
CA MET A 47 16.33 -8.21 7.74
C MET A 47 17.32 -7.05 7.74
N GLU A 48 17.26 -6.23 6.70
CA GLU A 48 18.03 -4.99 6.57
C GLU A 48 17.07 -3.79 6.67
N ASN A 49 17.36 -2.84 7.56
CA ASN A 49 16.58 -1.62 7.65
C ASN A 49 17.06 -0.61 6.61
N VAL A 50 16.16 -0.15 5.73
CA VAL A 50 16.41 0.97 4.83
C VAL A 50 15.93 2.24 5.53
N TYR A 51 16.80 2.81 6.37
CA TYR A 51 16.62 4.16 6.90
C TYR A 51 17.18 5.14 5.88
N LEU A 52 16.33 5.97 5.27
CA LEU A 52 16.80 7.18 4.59
C LEU A 52 17.24 8.17 5.68
N PRO A 53 18.51 8.61 5.72
CA PRO A 53 18.98 9.56 6.72
C PRO A 53 18.30 10.92 6.51
N GLU A 54 17.65 11.44 7.55
CA GLU A 54 16.95 12.75 7.55
C GLU A 54 17.87 13.97 7.31
N ASN A 55 19.19 13.79 7.22
CA ASN A 55 20.16 14.89 7.41
C ASN A 55 21.10 15.22 6.24
N GLU A 56 20.91 14.67 5.04
CA GLU A 56 21.65 15.18 3.87
C GLU A 56 20.80 16.19 3.10
N VAL A 57 21.03 17.46 3.43
CA VAL A 57 20.49 18.62 2.73
C VAL A 57 21.15 18.70 1.36
N GLY A 58 20.45 18.21 0.34
CA GLY A 58 20.78 18.40 -1.06
C GLY A 58 21.09 17.08 -1.77
N VAL A 59 20.72 17.03 -3.05
CA VAL A 59 20.93 15.91 -3.99
C VAL A 59 19.72 14.94 -4.07
N TRP A 60 18.73 15.40 -4.85
CA TRP A 60 17.64 14.65 -5.56
C TRP A 60 16.42 14.14 -4.79
N GLN A 61 15.60 15.07 -4.28
CA GLN A 61 14.21 14.84 -3.87
C GLN A 61 13.22 14.86 -5.06
N TRP A 62 13.44 14.04 -6.09
CA TRP A 62 12.42 13.85 -7.13
C TRP A 62 11.78 12.47 -6.98
N ILE A 63 10.53 12.49 -6.48
CA ILE A 63 9.52 11.43 -6.59
C ILE A 63 9.78 10.19 -5.71
N PHE A 64 9.64 10.32 -4.39
CA PHE A 64 8.85 9.37 -3.60
C PHE A 64 8.28 10.11 -2.40
N SER A 65 6.96 10.18 -2.36
CA SER A 65 6.16 10.83 -1.31
C SER A 65 6.57 10.34 0.09
N ASN A 66 7.09 11.26 0.91
CA ASN A 66 7.09 11.32 2.38
C ASN A 66 7.34 10.00 3.16
N ASN A 67 8.57 9.83 3.64
CA ASN A 67 8.99 9.04 4.83
C ASN A 67 8.24 7.72 5.09
N ILE A 68 8.37 6.75 4.18
CA ILE A 68 8.11 5.35 4.53
C ILE A 68 9.48 4.70 4.74
N THR A 69 9.92 4.61 6.00
CA THR A 69 10.98 3.68 6.37
C THR A 69 10.53 2.29 5.93
N SER A 70 11.37 1.57 5.19
CA SER A 70 11.05 0.21 4.71
C SER A 70 12.08 -0.77 5.25
N ILE A 71 11.65 -2.02 5.40
CA ILE A 71 12.56 -3.13 5.70
C ILE A 71 12.70 -3.99 4.45
N VAL A 72 13.92 -4.44 4.20
CA VAL A 72 14.23 -5.43 3.16
C VAL A 72 14.45 -6.76 3.86
N LEU A 73 13.70 -7.77 3.44
CA LEU A 73 13.80 -9.14 3.94
C LEU A 73 14.37 -9.99 2.82
N ARG A 74 15.53 -10.60 3.04
CA ARG A 74 16.29 -11.31 2.01
C ARG A 74 16.62 -12.72 2.44
N ASN A 75 16.38 -13.70 1.58
CA ASN A 75 16.83 -15.06 1.82
C ASN A 75 18.32 -15.21 1.47
N THR A 76 19.19 -15.33 2.47
CA THR A 76 20.63 -15.51 2.29
C THR A 76 21.04 -16.99 2.21
N GLY A 77 20.10 -17.91 2.48
CA GLY A 77 20.32 -19.35 2.38
C GLY A 77 20.34 -19.90 0.96
N THR A 78 20.58 -21.21 0.88
CA THR A 78 20.63 -21.99 -0.37
C THR A 78 19.34 -22.75 -0.68
N ALA A 79 18.40 -22.81 0.28
CA ALA A 79 17.08 -23.39 0.12
C ALA A 79 16.00 -22.30 0.14
N VAL A 80 14.80 -22.64 -0.32
CA VAL A 80 13.63 -21.76 -0.25
C VAL A 80 13.34 -21.40 1.21
N GLY A 81 13.31 -20.11 1.51
CA GLY A 81 12.95 -19.53 2.79
C GLY A 81 11.52 -18.99 2.80
N PHE A 82 11.10 -18.40 3.91
CA PHE A 82 9.79 -17.75 4.00
C PHE A 82 9.80 -16.54 4.93
N VAL A 83 8.86 -15.62 4.69
CA VAL A 83 8.56 -14.52 5.60
C VAL A 83 7.05 -14.29 5.72
N GLY A 84 6.59 -14.09 6.95
CA GLY A 84 5.21 -13.76 7.29
C GLY A 84 5.04 -12.28 7.59
N ILE A 85 4.17 -11.61 6.83
CA ILE A 85 3.81 -10.19 7.00
C ILE A 85 2.35 -10.11 7.43
N ALA A 86 2.08 -9.55 8.61
CA ALA A 86 0.72 -9.38 9.12
C ALA A 86 0.07 -8.10 8.63
N ALA A 87 -1.24 -8.19 8.40
CA ALA A 87 -2.10 -7.03 8.31
C ALA A 87 -2.32 -6.40 9.71
N PRO A 88 -2.44 -5.07 9.81
CA PRO A 88 -2.81 -4.37 11.03
C PRO A 88 -4.26 -4.69 11.45
N SER A 89 -4.43 -5.27 12.64
CA SER A 89 -5.75 -5.58 13.26
C SER A 89 -6.77 -6.21 12.28
N LEU A 90 -8.08 -6.00 12.46
CA LEU A 90 -9.16 -6.59 11.65
C LEU A 90 -9.09 -6.08 10.19
N ALA A 91 -8.32 -6.77 9.36
CA ALA A 91 -8.02 -6.38 8.00
C ALA A 91 -7.78 -7.61 7.11
N ARG A 92 -8.10 -7.44 5.83
CA ARG A 92 -7.88 -8.42 4.77
C ARG A 92 -6.66 -8.04 3.93
N ILE A 93 -5.88 -9.05 3.54
CA ILE A 93 -4.79 -8.93 2.59
C ILE A 93 -5.31 -9.34 1.21
N LEU A 94 -5.16 -8.45 0.24
CA LEU A 94 -5.62 -8.63 -1.13
C LEU A 94 -4.39 -8.81 -2.03
N PRO A 95 -4.18 -10.00 -2.61
CA PRO A 95 -3.15 -10.21 -3.62
C PRO A 95 -3.64 -9.64 -4.95
N ILE A 96 -2.85 -8.74 -5.54
CA ILE A 96 -3.16 -8.02 -6.77
C ILE A 96 -2.05 -8.31 -7.77
N ASP A 97 -2.37 -9.02 -8.85
CA ASP A 97 -1.47 -9.13 -10.00
C ASP A 97 -1.54 -7.85 -10.81
N LEU A 98 -0.48 -7.05 -10.78
CA LEU A 98 -0.44 -5.76 -11.48
C LEU A 98 -0.54 -5.94 -13.00
N ALA A 99 -0.09 -7.07 -13.56
CA ALA A 99 -0.17 -7.32 -14.99
C ALA A 99 -1.64 -7.35 -15.48
N VAL A 100 -2.56 -7.84 -14.65
CA VAL A 100 -4.01 -7.87 -14.94
C VAL A 100 -4.61 -6.47 -15.00
N PHE A 101 -4.01 -5.51 -14.30
CA PHE A 101 -4.48 -4.12 -14.21
C PHE A 101 -3.65 -3.15 -15.06
N GLY A 102 -2.96 -3.63 -16.09
CA GLY A 102 -2.14 -2.79 -16.98
C GLY A 102 -0.86 -2.27 -16.33
N GLY A 103 -0.37 -2.97 -15.31
CA GLY A 103 0.83 -2.64 -14.55
C GLY A 103 0.62 -1.62 -13.44
N GLU A 104 -0.61 -1.14 -13.22
CA GLU A 104 -0.87 0.03 -12.39
C GLU A 104 -2.18 -0.07 -11.60
N ILE A 105 -2.15 0.29 -10.32
CA ILE A 105 -3.34 0.44 -9.49
C ILE A 105 -3.22 1.68 -8.62
N LEU A 106 -4.35 2.36 -8.39
CA LEU A 106 -4.41 3.58 -7.58
C LEU A 106 -4.90 3.23 -6.18
N CYS A 107 -4.12 3.64 -5.17
CA CYS A 107 -4.44 3.44 -3.75
C CYS A 107 -4.61 4.79 -3.03
N PRO A 108 -5.53 4.89 -2.05
CA PRO A 108 -5.68 6.09 -1.25
C PRO A 108 -4.45 6.39 -0.42
N VAL A 109 -4.12 7.68 -0.30
CA VAL A 109 -3.07 8.16 0.59
C VAL A 109 -3.62 8.48 1.98
N SER A 110 -4.02 7.48 2.78
CA SER A 110 -4.07 7.67 4.25
C SER A 110 -4.34 6.40 5.05
N ASN A 111 -3.49 6.11 6.04
CA ASN A 111 -3.83 6.00 7.49
C ASN A 111 -2.69 5.29 8.28
N THR A 112 -1.52 5.92 8.40
CA THR A 112 -0.83 5.88 9.69
C THR A 112 -0.69 7.29 10.20
N VAL A 113 -1.31 7.51 11.36
CA VAL A 113 -1.22 8.73 12.14
C VAL A 113 0.26 9.01 12.42
N ASP A 114 0.84 9.93 11.64
CA ASP A 114 1.75 10.91 12.20
C ASP A 114 0.93 12.19 12.33
N GLN A 115 0.42 12.42 13.55
CA GLN A 115 -0.22 13.65 13.97
C GLN A 115 0.83 14.77 14.01
N ARG A 116 1.29 15.21 12.83
CA ARG A 116 1.86 16.55 12.66
C ARG A 116 1.13 17.22 11.53
N ALA A 117 0.09 17.95 11.92
CA ALA A 117 -0.57 18.93 11.10
C ALA A 117 0.47 19.84 10.43
N ARG A 118 0.71 19.62 9.14
CA ARG A 118 1.33 20.61 8.28
C ARG A 118 0.69 20.55 6.90
N GLN A 119 -0.30 21.43 6.76
CA GLN A 119 -0.73 22.08 5.52
C GLN A 119 -0.64 21.20 4.27
N VAL A 120 -1.59 20.27 4.14
CA VAL A 120 -1.82 19.56 2.88
C VAL A 120 -2.44 20.54 1.89
N VAL A 121 -1.72 20.81 0.80
CA VAL A 121 -2.18 21.62 -0.32
C VAL A 121 -3.48 21.03 -0.87
N THR A 122 -4.56 21.80 -0.72
CA THR A 122 -5.90 21.57 -1.25
C THR A 122 -5.91 21.62 -2.77
N GLY A 123 -5.99 20.45 -3.39
CA GLY A 123 -6.44 20.24 -4.76
C GLY A 123 -7.27 18.96 -4.81
N ALA A 124 -8.35 18.94 -5.59
CA ALA A 124 -9.29 17.81 -5.67
C ALA A 124 -8.65 16.47 -6.11
N GLU A 125 -7.40 16.49 -6.58
CA GLU A 125 -6.54 15.36 -6.95
C GLU A 125 -5.64 14.87 -5.79
N GLY A 126 -6.07 15.12 -4.54
CA GLY A 126 -5.25 14.98 -3.33
C GLY A 126 -5.24 13.60 -2.67
N PHE A 127 -6.31 12.81 -2.85
CA PHE A 127 -6.66 11.73 -1.92
C PHE A 127 -6.22 10.32 -2.38
N LEU A 128 -6.11 10.08 -3.68
CA LEU A 128 -5.52 8.85 -4.24
C LEU A 128 -4.25 9.23 -4.99
N ARG A 129 -3.12 9.28 -4.27
CA ARG A 129 -1.83 9.69 -4.85
C ARG A 129 -0.79 8.57 -4.89
N GLN A 130 -1.06 7.43 -4.26
CA GLN A 130 -0.12 6.32 -4.29
C GLN A 130 -0.46 5.41 -5.47
N LYS A 131 0.15 5.72 -6.60
CA LYS A 131 0.18 4.85 -7.76
C LYS A 131 1.15 3.71 -7.45
N LEU A 132 0.64 2.49 -7.37
CA LEU A 132 1.45 1.29 -7.30
C LEU A 132 1.68 0.81 -8.73
N SER A 133 2.93 0.74 -9.16
CA SER A 133 3.31 0.35 -10.52
C SER A 133 4.42 -0.68 -10.49
N GLY A 134 4.36 -1.63 -11.41
CA GLY A 134 5.36 -2.68 -11.50
C GLY A 134 4.91 -3.85 -12.36
N GLN A 135 5.79 -4.82 -12.47
CA GLN A 135 5.51 -6.13 -13.04
C GLN A 135 5.50 -7.12 -11.88
N GLY A 136 4.39 -7.85 -11.71
CA GLY A 136 4.25 -8.87 -10.67
C GLY A 136 3.21 -8.58 -9.59
N LEU A 137 3.36 -9.27 -8.47
CA LEU A 137 2.36 -9.35 -7.41
C LEU A 137 2.53 -8.24 -6.38
N ALA A 138 1.42 -7.58 -6.05
CA ALA A 138 1.29 -6.61 -4.99
C ALA A 138 0.35 -7.12 -3.88
N PHE A 139 0.58 -6.69 -2.64
CA PHE A 139 -0.32 -6.99 -1.52
C PHE A 139 -0.90 -5.70 -0.96
N ILE A 140 -2.22 -5.58 -0.98
CA ILE A 140 -2.94 -4.43 -0.44
C ILE A 140 -3.62 -4.85 0.86
N VAL A 141 -3.49 -4.03 1.90
CA VAL A 141 -4.21 -4.20 3.16
C VAL A 141 -5.48 -3.35 3.12
N ALA A 142 -6.64 -3.97 3.35
CA ALA A 142 -7.91 -3.30 3.48
C ALA A 142 -8.54 -3.60 4.85
N GLY A 143 -8.95 -2.56 5.57
CA GLY A 143 -9.61 -2.71 6.87
C GLY A 143 -11.00 -3.32 6.75
N GLY A 144 -11.34 -4.22 7.68
CA GLY A 144 -12.65 -4.88 7.73
C GLY A 144 -12.89 -5.85 6.58
N SER A 145 -14.15 -5.91 6.11
CA SER A 145 -14.56 -6.75 4.99
C SER A 145 -14.38 -6.03 3.66
N VAL A 146 -14.03 -6.78 2.62
CA VAL A 146 -13.75 -6.25 1.28
C VAL A 146 -14.84 -6.68 0.31
N VAL A 147 -15.27 -5.75 -0.55
CA VAL A 147 -16.19 -6.00 -1.65
C VAL A 147 -15.58 -5.48 -2.94
N GLN A 148 -15.45 -6.35 -3.95
CA GLN A 148 -15.04 -5.95 -5.29
C GLN A 148 -16.26 -5.46 -6.09
N LYS A 149 -16.09 -4.35 -6.81
CA LYS A 149 -17.09 -3.80 -7.73
C LYS A 149 -16.46 -3.57 -9.10
N ASN A 150 -17.06 -4.16 -10.12
CA ASN A 150 -16.74 -3.87 -11.52
C ASN A 150 -17.78 -2.88 -12.02
N LEU A 151 -17.33 -1.79 -12.64
CA LEU A 151 -18.20 -0.76 -13.17
C LEU A 151 -18.28 -0.89 -14.69
N GLU A 152 -19.49 -0.90 -15.22
CA GLU A 152 -19.72 -0.82 -16.66
C GLU A 152 -19.45 0.58 -17.20
N ALA A 153 -19.27 0.71 -18.52
CA ALA A 153 -19.04 2.00 -19.14
C ALA A 153 -20.20 2.97 -18.87
N GLY A 154 -19.90 4.09 -18.19
CA GLY A 154 -20.89 5.09 -17.80
C GLY A 154 -21.62 4.82 -16.48
N GLU A 155 -21.35 3.69 -15.82
CA GLU A 155 -21.87 3.41 -14.48
C GLU A 155 -21.24 4.35 -13.44
N VAL A 156 -22.05 4.85 -12.50
CA VAL A 156 -21.61 5.74 -11.43
C VAL A 156 -21.91 5.10 -10.08
N LEU A 157 -20.85 4.85 -9.31
CA LEU A 157 -20.94 4.37 -7.95
C LEU A 157 -20.53 5.49 -6.97
N THR A 158 -21.42 5.80 -6.03
CA THR A 158 -21.11 6.72 -4.92
C THR A 158 -20.62 5.90 -3.72
N VAL A 159 -19.43 6.23 -3.23
CA VAL A 159 -18.77 5.55 -2.11
C VAL A 159 -18.13 6.58 -1.18
N ASP A 160 -18.10 6.28 0.12
CA ASP A 160 -17.32 7.09 1.06
C ASP A 160 -15.83 6.95 0.74
N VAL A 161 -15.12 8.07 0.74
CA VAL A 161 -13.72 8.13 0.34
C VAL A 161 -12.81 7.25 1.20
N THR A 162 -13.18 7.04 2.48
CA THR A 162 -12.44 6.20 3.44
C THR A 162 -12.68 4.70 3.25
N CYS A 163 -13.68 4.30 2.46
CA CYS A 163 -13.99 2.91 2.15
C CYS A 163 -13.34 2.42 0.85
N ILE A 164 -12.64 3.28 0.12
CA ILE A 164 -11.91 2.89 -1.08
C ILE A 164 -10.60 2.20 -0.66
N ALA A 165 -10.41 0.94 -1.04
CA ALA A 165 -9.14 0.24 -0.82
C ALA A 165 -8.17 0.39 -2.01
N ALA A 166 -8.68 0.22 -3.22
CA ALA A 166 -7.94 0.36 -4.46
C ALA A 166 -8.90 0.58 -5.64
N VAL A 167 -8.40 1.17 -6.72
CA VAL A 167 -9.17 1.47 -7.95
C VAL A 167 -8.26 1.34 -9.17
N THR A 168 -8.82 0.86 -10.27
CA THR A 168 -8.10 0.74 -11.54
C THR A 168 -7.92 2.12 -12.17
N ALA A 169 -6.87 2.29 -12.99
CA ALA A 169 -6.57 3.56 -13.66
C ALA A 169 -7.68 4.03 -14.65
N THR A 170 -8.57 3.12 -15.04
CA THR A 170 -9.69 3.39 -15.94
C THR A 170 -10.88 4.09 -15.27
N VAL A 171 -10.96 4.07 -13.93
CA VAL A 171 -12.08 4.66 -13.19
C VAL A 171 -11.83 6.15 -12.95
N ASN A 172 -12.78 6.98 -13.37
CA ASN A 172 -12.77 8.41 -13.07
C ASN A 172 -13.36 8.66 -11.66
N ILE A 173 -12.65 9.42 -10.84
CA ILE A 173 -13.01 9.68 -9.45
C ILE A 173 -13.32 11.16 -9.29
N GLN A 174 -14.50 11.45 -8.73
CA GLN A 174 -14.94 12.81 -8.43
C GLN A 174 -15.32 12.94 -6.97
N ILE A 175 -14.60 13.79 -6.23
CA ILE A 175 -14.90 14.09 -4.83
C ILE A 175 -16.04 15.10 -4.78
N LYS A 176 -17.15 14.72 -4.13
CA LYS A 176 -18.28 15.62 -3.86
C LYS A 176 -18.35 15.90 -2.37
N TYR A 177 -18.24 17.17 -1.99
CA TYR A 177 -18.43 17.60 -0.60
C TYR A 177 -19.92 17.77 -0.33
N ASN A 178 -20.50 16.85 0.44
CA ASN A 178 -21.91 16.91 0.83
C ASN A 178 -22.08 17.78 2.08
N GLY A 179 -22.21 19.10 1.91
CA GLY A 179 -22.68 20.00 2.98
C GLY A 179 -22.12 21.43 2.92
N PRO A 180 -22.82 22.42 3.51
CA PRO A 180 -22.29 23.76 3.67
C PRO A 180 -21.10 23.73 4.64
N ILE A 181 -19.98 24.33 4.23
CA ILE A 181 -18.80 24.55 5.09
C ILE A 181 -19.26 25.36 6.31
N ARG A 182 -19.51 24.71 7.44
CA ARG A 182 -19.73 25.40 8.72
C ARG A 182 -18.39 26.02 9.13
N ARG A 183 -18.19 27.30 8.79
CA ARG A 183 -17.19 28.13 9.46
C ARG A 183 -17.59 28.20 10.94
N VAL A 184 -16.86 27.53 11.80
CA VAL A 184 -16.90 27.84 13.24
C VAL A 184 -16.22 29.19 13.39
N VAL A 185 -17.02 30.26 13.34
CA VAL A 185 -16.59 31.58 13.78
C VAL A 185 -16.60 31.53 15.30
N PHE A 186 -15.43 31.34 15.91
CA PHE A 186 -15.23 31.67 17.31
C PHE A 186 -15.40 33.19 17.45
N GLY A 187 -16.61 33.61 17.80
CA GLY A 187 -16.86 34.96 18.29
C GLY A 187 -16.17 35.11 19.63
N ALA A 188 -15.02 35.78 19.63
CA ALA A 188 -14.50 36.40 20.83
C ALA A 188 -15.43 37.57 21.14
N ASN A 189 -16.25 37.44 22.19
CA ASN A 189 -16.89 38.60 22.79
C ASN A 189 -16.05 39.04 23.99
N THR A 190 -15.66 40.31 23.89
CA THR A 190 -15.19 41.24 24.91
C THR A 190 -15.74 41.03 26.31
#